data_AF-A0A2J6TJF4-F1
#
_entry.id   AF-A0A2J6TJF4-F1
#
_cell.length_a   1.000
_cell.length_b   1.000
_cell.length_c   1.000
_cell.angle_alpha   90.00
_cell.angle_beta   90.00
_cell.angle_gamma   90.00
#
_symmetry.space_group_name_H-M   'P 1'
#
loop_
_entity.id
_entity.type
_entity.pdbx_description
1 polymer ?
#
loop_
_entity_poly.entity_id
_entity_poly.type
_entity_poly.pdbx_seq_one_letter_code
_entity_poly.pdbx_strand_id
1 'polypeptide(L)'
;MKFSASHPWFLLFNLGAIGLTICVLSGCRTSSESKYYLYRADGPNLTHAMDSNCTSCNFSTVPDIYMFGLSGVCRSTNKTINCQRNFLHSFNISAATFADIAPSNTSEFTSAASINHSLVRRLSDAVGAILILSVILSFSFIPLSLSLESGFSKILLIFLAFDACALFSALCMIYSIFRNEIAGAYAATPNVDPINWPVSFGLGVWLLAGAFGCRLLSNPILFIGFVALLLAVVLIPIAILLACCCGGAEYEVIVVPLSDFVV
;
A
#
# COMPACT_ATOMS: atom_id res chain seq x y z
N MET A 1 -15.46 -0.92 40.48
CA MET A 1 -14.47 -0.70 39.40
C MET A 1 -14.16 0.79 39.31
N LYS A 2 -12.92 1.23 39.57
CA LYS A 2 -12.52 2.60 39.27
C LYS A 2 -12.21 2.66 37.78
N PHE A 3 -13.01 3.40 37.00
CA PHE A 3 -12.71 3.62 35.58
C PHE A 3 -11.48 4.52 35.48
N SER A 4 -10.34 3.91 35.19
CA SER A 4 -9.12 4.64 34.82
C SER A 4 -9.33 5.30 33.45
N ALA A 5 -8.82 6.53 33.27
CA ALA A 5 -8.85 7.25 31.99
C ALA A 5 -8.20 6.46 30.82
N SER A 6 -7.42 5.41 31.13
CA SER A 6 -6.85 4.49 30.15
C SER A 6 -7.89 3.72 29.33
N HIS A 7 -9.06 3.39 29.90
CA HIS A 7 -10.09 2.62 29.17
C HIS A 7 -10.78 3.44 28.08
N PRO A 8 -11.32 4.66 28.35
CA PRO A 8 -11.87 5.51 27.29
C PRO A 8 -10.86 5.83 26.19
N TRP A 9 -9.60 6.08 26.55
CA TRP A 9 -8.52 6.32 25.58
C TRP A 9 -8.32 5.11 24.66
N PHE A 10 -8.14 3.93 25.25
CA PHE A 10 -7.99 2.69 24.50
C PHE A 10 -9.17 2.45 23.56
N LEU A 11 -10.40 2.58 24.06
CA LEU A 11 -11.61 2.35 23.29
C LEU A 11 -11.75 3.31 22.12
N LEU A 12 -11.45 4.61 22.31
CA LEU A 12 -11.51 5.61 21.25
C LEU A 12 -10.63 5.22 20.06
N PHE A 13 -9.36 4.90 20.32
CA PHE A 13 -8.41 4.54 19.27
C PHE A 13 -8.67 3.14 18.68
N ASN A 14 -9.14 2.19 19.49
CA ASN A 14 -9.54 0.87 19.01
C ASN A 14 -10.74 0.96 18.04
N LEU A 15 -11.76 1.74 18.40
CA LEU A 15 -12.92 1.98 17.53
C LEU A 15 -12.53 2.76 16.26
N GLY A 16 -11.60 3.72 16.38
CA GLY A 16 -11.00 4.40 15.24
C GLY A 16 -10.33 3.42 14.28
N ALA A 17 -9.48 2.52 14.78
CA ALA A 17 -8.82 1.50 13.97
C ALA A 17 -9.83 0.56 13.26
N ILE A 18 -10.89 0.14 13.96
CA ILE A 18 -11.99 -0.67 13.38
C ILE A 18 -12.66 0.09 12.23
N GLY A 19 -13.13 1.30 12.49
CA GLY A 19 -13.89 2.09 11.53
C GLY A 19 -13.07 2.38 10.26
N LEU A 20 -11.81 2.80 10.44
CA LEU A 20 -10.90 3.07 9.34
C LEU A 20 -10.61 1.81 8.51
N THR A 21 -10.33 0.68 9.16
CA THR A 21 -10.06 -0.59 8.47
C THR A 21 -11.27 -1.08 7.67
N ILE A 22 -12.48 -0.95 8.22
CA ILE A 22 -13.72 -1.28 7.51
C ILE A 22 -13.91 -0.38 6.28
N CYS A 23 -13.64 0.92 6.37
CA CYS A 23 -13.71 1.82 5.21
C CYS A 23 -12.71 1.43 4.11
N VAL A 24 -11.52 0.97 4.49
CA VAL A 24 -10.52 0.45 3.53
C VAL A 24 -11.01 -0.83 2.87
N LEU A 25 -11.54 -1.77 3.67
CA LEU A 25 -12.12 -3.02 3.16
C LEU A 25 -13.29 -2.77 2.22
N SER A 26 -14.16 -1.79 2.49
CA SER A 26 -15.33 -1.47 1.66
C SER A 26 -15.02 -0.62 0.43
N GLY A 27 -13.76 -0.21 0.25
CA GLY A 27 -13.33 0.63 -0.87
C GLY A 27 -13.75 0.06 -2.22
N CYS A 28 -14.41 0.90 -3.03
CA CYS A 28 -14.93 0.56 -4.36
C CYS A 28 -16.02 -0.52 -4.40
N ARG A 29 -16.72 -0.79 -3.29
CA ARG A 29 -17.91 -1.68 -3.29
C ARG A 29 -19.15 -1.02 -3.91
N THR A 30 -19.30 0.29 -3.76
CA THR A 30 -20.43 1.08 -4.29
C THR A 30 -19.95 2.44 -4.77
N SER A 31 -20.77 3.16 -5.54
CA SER A 31 -20.41 4.50 -6.01
C SER A 31 -20.17 5.49 -4.86
N SER A 32 -20.84 5.34 -3.72
CA SER A 32 -20.59 6.17 -2.52
C SER A 32 -19.31 5.78 -1.78
N GLU A 33 -18.91 4.51 -1.83
CA GLU A 33 -17.68 3.96 -1.25
C GLU A 33 -16.48 4.04 -2.22
N SER A 34 -16.70 4.52 -3.45
CA SER A 34 -15.65 4.73 -4.45
C SER A 34 -14.57 5.66 -3.91
N LYS A 35 -14.93 6.67 -3.10
CA LYS A 35 -14.01 7.62 -2.47
C LYS A 35 -12.94 6.97 -1.58
N TYR A 36 -13.15 5.74 -1.10
CA TYR A 36 -12.19 4.98 -0.30
C TYR A 36 -11.25 4.12 -1.15
N TYR A 37 -11.10 4.44 -2.44
CA TYR A 37 -10.15 3.78 -3.33
C TYR A 37 -8.72 3.83 -2.76
N LEU A 38 -7.96 2.77 -2.99
CA LEU A 38 -6.55 2.66 -2.57
C LEU A 38 -5.62 3.37 -3.54
N TYR A 39 -5.88 3.23 -4.83
CA TYR A 39 -5.22 4.02 -5.87
C TYR A 39 -6.16 4.25 -7.04
N ARG A 40 -5.90 5.30 -7.79
CA ARG A 40 -6.63 5.62 -9.03
C ARG A 40 -5.66 5.63 -10.20
N ALA A 41 -6.15 5.28 -11.38
CA ALA A 41 -5.44 5.40 -12.63
C ALA A 41 -6.26 6.27 -13.61
N ASP A 42 -5.61 7.19 -14.31
CA ASP A 42 -6.17 7.95 -15.43
C ASP A 42 -6.34 7.01 -16.63
N GLY A 43 -7.59 6.83 -17.09
CA GLY A 43 -7.91 5.86 -18.12
C GLY A 43 -7.28 6.18 -19.47
N PRO A 44 -7.45 7.40 -20.02
CA PRO A 44 -6.78 7.81 -21.25
C PRO A 44 -5.26 7.60 -21.22
N ASN A 45 -4.58 8.02 -20.15
CA ASN A 45 -3.13 7.84 -20.03
C ASN A 45 -2.74 6.36 -19.93
N LEU A 46 -3.54 5.55 -19.24
CA LEU A 46 -3.33 4.12 -19.11
C LEU A 46 -3.55 3.37 -20.44
N THR A 47 -4.56 3.76 -21.22
CA THR A 47 -4.83 3.22 -22.56
C THR A 47 -3.73 3.60 -23.53
N HIS A 48 -3.28 4.87 -23.53
CA HIS A 48 -2.10 5.29 -24.28
C HIS A 48 -0.86 4.48 -23.90
N ALA A 49 -0.75 4.08 -22.63
CA ALA A 49 0.38 3.31 -22.17
C ALA A 49 0.35 1.82 -22.52
N MET A 50 -0.81 1.30 -22.93
CA MET A 50 -0.97 -0.11 -23.29
C MET A 50 -1.00 -0.34 -24.80
N ASP A 51 -0.93 0.71 -25.61
CA ASP A 51 -0.96 0.61 -27.07
C ASP A 51 0.17 1.43 -27.70
N SER A 52 1.09 0.75 -28.37
CA SER A 52 2.22 1.37 -29.08
C SER A 52 1.82 2.09 -30.38
N ASN A 53 0.58 1.91 -30.89
CA ASN A 53 0.14 2.39 -32.20
C ASN A 53 -1.21 3.12 -32.21
N CYS A 54 -1.82 3.44 -31.06
CA CYS A 54 -3.17 4.00 -31.05
C CYS A 54 -3.25 5.51 -31.36
N THR A 55 -3.06 5.88 -32.62
CA THR A 55 -3.50 7.17 -33.14
C THR A 55 -5.03 7.27 -33.31
N SER A 56 -5.75 6.15 -33.16
CA SER A 56 -7.20 6.03 -33.43
C SER A 56 -7.99 5.32 -32.32
N CYS A 57 -7.44 5.21 -31.10
CA CYS A 57 -8.18 4.64 -29.97
C CYS A 57 -9.42 5.47 -29.72
N ASN A 58 -10.58 4.83 -29.78
CA ASN A 58 -11.83 5.50 -29.52
C ASN A 58 -11.97 5.69 -27.99
N PHE A 59 -11.37 6.77 -27.47
CA PHE A 59 -11.39 7.11 -26.04
C PHE A 59 -12.79 7.29 -25.46
N SER A 60 -13.83 7.35 -26.30
CA SER A 60 -15.22 7.45 -25.83
C SER A 60 -15.72 6.23 -25.06
N THR A 61 -15.09 5.07 -25.21
CA THR A 61 -15.44 3.84 -24.46
C THR A 61 -14.57 3.61 -23.22
N VAL A 62 -13.47 4.35 -23.08
CA VAL A 62 -12.55 4.24 -21.95
C VAL A 62 -13.07 5.13 -20.81
N PRO A 63 -13.16 4.62 -19.56
CA PRO A 63 -13.43 5.46 -18.40
C PRO A 63 -12.40 6.57 -18.23
N ASP A 64 -12.83 7.75 -17.79
CA ASP A 64 -11.93 8.86 -17.46
C ASP A 64 -10.96 8.44 -16.33
N ILE A 65 -11.49 7.75 -15.32
CA ILE A 65 -10.73 7.34 -14.13
C ILE A 65 -11.12 5.93 -13.72
N TYR A 66 -10.10 5.11 -13.49
CA TYR A 66 -10.20 3.85 -12.76
C TYR A 66 -9.87 4.06 -11.29
N MET A 67 -10.70 3.51 -10.40
CA MET A 67 -10.51 3.55 -8.95
C MET A 67 -10.49 2.13 -8.41
N PHE A 68 -9.39 1.72 -7.80
CA PHE A 68 -9.20 0.36 -7.31
C PHE A 68 -9.29 0.33 -5.79
N GLY A 69 -10.12 -0.57 -5.26
CA GLY A 69 -10.27 -0.82 -3.82
C GLY A 69 -10.28 -2.32 -3.53
N LEU A 70 -10.29 -2.69 -2.24
CA LEU A 70 -10.27 -4.11 -1.86
C LEU A 70 -11.57 -4.85 -2.19
N SER A 71 -12.70 -4.13 -2.26
CA SER A 71 -14.02 -4.70 -2.58
C SER A 71 -14.40 -4.61 -4.06
N GLY A 72 -13.54 -4.05 -4.91
CA GLY A 72 -13.79 -3.99 -6.35
C GLY A 72 -13.10 -2.84 -7.07
N VAL A 73 -13.61 -2.56 -8.26
CA VAL A 73 -13.17 -1.46 -9.12
C VAL A 73 -14.34 -0.58 -9.46
N CYS A 74 -14.13 0.73 -9.37
CA CYS A 74 -15.05 1.74 -9.86
C CYS A 74 -14.46 2.45 -11.06
N ARG A 75 -15.33 2.76 -12.02
CA ARG A 75 -15.02 3.47 -13.26
C ARG A 75 -15.81 4.77 -13.26
N SER A 76 -15.14 5.88 -13.53
CA SER A 76 -15.77 7.18 -13.71
C SER A 76 -15.81 7.53 -15.19
N THR A 77 -17.00 7.77 -15.73
CA THR A 77 -17.21 8.23 -17.10
C THR A 77 -18.18 9.41 -17.07
N ASN A 78 -17.79 10.57 -17.60
CA ASN A 78 -18.64 11.77 -17.61
C ASN A 78 -19.23 12.09 -16.23
N LYS A 79 -18.40 12.00 -15.18
CA LYS A 79 -18.77 12.21 -13.75
C LYS A 79 -19.76 11.19 -13.16
N THR A 80 -20.13 10.16 -13.90
CA THR A 80 -20.93 9.04 -13.39
C THR A 80 -20.01 7.91 -12.95
N ILE A 81 -20.21 7.39 -11.74
CA ILE A 81 -19.35 6.36 -11.15
C ILE A 81 -20.09 5.02 -11.15
N ASN A 82 -19.56 4.03 -11.87
CA ASN A 82 -20.06 2.67 -11.92
C ASN A 82 -19.05 1.72 -11.27
N CYS A 83 -19.51 0.92 -10.29
CA CYS A 83 -18.64 0.02 -9.54
C CYS A 83 -18.98 -1.45 -9.82
N GLN A 84 -17.94 -2.23 -10.08
CA GLN A 84 -18.00 -3.67 -10.20
C GLN A 84 -17.47 -4.28 -8.91
N ARG A 85 -18.39 -4.90 -8.15
CA ARG A 85 -18.06 -5.58 -6.91
C ARG A 85 -17.31 -6.86 -7.20
N ASN A 86 -16.16 -7.03 -6.56
CA ASN A 86 -15.44 -8.29 -6.51
C ASN A 86 -14.59 -8.29 -5.23
N PHE A 87 -14.88 -9.21 -4.31
CA PHE A 87 -14.23 -9.31 -3.00
C PHE A 87 -13.55 -10.67 -2.92
N LEU A 88 -12.22 -10.82 -2.83
CA LEU A 88 -11.10 -9.89 -2.87
C LEU A 88 -10.79 -9.45 -4.31
N HIS A 89 -10.56 -8.15 -4.53
CA HIS A 89 -10.22 -7.67 -5.86
C HIS A 89 -8.74 -7.92 -6.19
N SER A 90 -8.46 -8.62 -7.30
CA SER A 90 -7.12 -8.62 -7.86
C SER A 90 -6.88 -7.22 -8.44
N PHE A 91 -5.97 -6.45 -7.85
CA PHE A 91 -5.51 -5.10 -8.26
C PHE A 91 -4.86 -5.04 -9.66
N ASN A 92 -5.35 -5.87 -10.58
CA ASN A 92 -4.84 -6.06 -11.90
C ASN A 92 -5.38 -4.95 -12.80
N ILE A 93 -4.55 -3.93 -13.01
CA ILE A 93 -4.90 -2.75 -13.79
C ILE A 93 -5.10 -3.14 -15.25
N SER A 94 -4.20 -3.95 -15.80
CA SER A 94 -4.24 -4.37 -17.21
C SER A 94 -5.50 -5.18 -17.52
N ALA A 95 -5.93 -6.09 -16.65
CA ALA A 95 -7.16 -6.85 -16.87
C ALA A 95 -8.41 -5.96 -16.86
N ALA A 96 -8.47 -4.94 -15.98
CA ALA A 96 -9.58 -3.99 -15.96
C ALA A 96 -9.63 -3.16 -17.24
N THR A 97 -8.48 -2.70 -17.72
CA THR A 97 -8.36 -1.90 -18.94
C THR A 97 -8.63 -2.72 -20.20
N PHE A 98 -8.09 -3.94 -20.30
CA PHE A 98 -8.38 -4.83 -21.43
C PHE A 98 -9.84 -5.25 -21.50
N ALA A 99 -10.51 -5.47 -20.36
CA ALA A 99 -11.94 -5.80 -20.37
C ALA A 99 -12.80 -4.68 -20.99
N ASP A 100 -12.37 -3.43 -20.85
CA ASP A 100 -13.10 -2.27 -21.38
C ASP A 100 -12.71 -1.96 -22.85
N ILE A 101 -11.51 -2.34 -23.29
CA ILE A 101 -11.01 -2.08 -24.66
C ILE A 101 -11.23 -3.26 -25.63
N ALA A 102 -11.17 -4.51 -25.17
CA ALA A 102 -11.35 -5.71 -25.98
C ALA A 102 -12.66 -5.78 -26.82
N PRO A 103 -13.81 -5.23 -26.38
CA PRO A 103 -14.99 -5.17 -27.25
C PRO A 103 -14.86 -4.19 -28.43
N SER A 104 -13.81 -3.36 -28.47
CA SER A 104 -13.69 -2.25 -29.41
C SER A 104 -12.66 -2.42 -30.54
N ASN A 105 -11.62 -3.25 -30.42
CA ASN A 105 -10.68 -3.55 -31.52
C ASN A 105 -9.76 -4.74 -31.17
N THR A 106 -9.84 -5.83 -31.94
CA THR A 106 -8.98 -7.01 -31.82
C THR A 106 -7.82 -6.91 -32.81
N SER A 107 -6.58 -6.63 -32.38
CA SER A 107 -5.38 -7.30 -32.93
C SER A 107 -4.01 -6.95 -32.31
N GLU A 108 -3.77 -5.82 -31.64
CA GLU A 108 -2.37 -5.43 -31.30
C GLU A 108 -2.13 -4.91 -29.86
N PHE A 109 -2.89 -5.38 -28.87
CA PHE A 109 -2.51 -5.11 -27.48
C PHE A 109 -1.39 -6.05 -27.05
N THR A 110 -0.16 -5.53 -26.99
CA THR A 110 0.94 -6.24 -26.32
C THR A 110 0.66 -6.19 -24.83
N SER A 111 0.26 -7.34 -24.27
CA SER A 111 0.18 -7.48 -22.81
C SER A 111 1.53 -7.06 -22.22
N ALA A 112 1.51 -6.16 -21.23
CA ALA A 112 2.71 -5.72 -20.55
C ALA A 112 3.43 -6.94 -19.95
N ALA A 113 4.38 -7.51 -20.72
CA ALA A 113 4.99 -8.82 -20.48
C ALA A 113 5.85 -8.87 -19.20
N SER A 114 5.93 -7.76 -18.46
CA SER A 114 6.70 -7.59 -17.23
C SER A 114 5.84 -7.53 -15.95
N ILE A 115 4.50 -7.52 -16.02
CA ILE A 115 3.67 -7.47 -14.79
C ILE A 115 3.42 -8.87 -14.24
N ASN A 116 3.94 -9.14 -13.03
CA ASN A 116 3.61 -10.37 -12.32
C ASN A 116 2.24 -10.28 -11.61
N HIS A 117 1.16 -10.51 -12.37
CA HIS A 117 -0.21 -10.49 -11.86
C HIS A 117 -0.49 -11.55 -10.78
N SER A 118 0.27 -12.67 -10.78
CA SER A 118 0.12 -13.70 -9.75
C SER A 118 0.61 -13.21 -8.39
N LEU A 119 1.70 -12.44 -8.36
CA LEU A 119 2.22 -11.80 -7.16
C LEU A 119 1.24 -10.76 -6.62
N VAL A 120 0.72 -9.89 -7.49
CA VAL A 120 -0.24 -8.85 -7.10
C VAL A 120 -1.52 -9.43 -6.51
N ARG A 121 -2.04 -10.51 -7.11
CA ARG A 121 -3.19 -11.23 -6.56
C ARG A 121 -2.90 -11.80 -5.16
N ARG A 122 -1.77 -12.50 -4.98
CA ARG A 122 -1.39 -13.05 -3.67
C ARG A 122 -1.21 -11.97 -2.60
N LEU A 123 -0.59 -10.85 -2.96
CA LEU A 123 -0.44 -9.71 -2.06
C LEU A 123 -1.79 -9.07 -1.73
N SER A 124 -2.70 -8.93 -2.71
CA SER A 124 -4.06 -8.44 -2.47
C SER A 124 -4.83 -9.31 -1.49
N ASP A 125 -4.81 -10.63 -1.74
CA ASP A 125 -5.49 -11.61 -0.90
C ASP A 125 -4.93 -11.60 0.53
N ALA A 126 -3.61 -11.50 0.67
CA ALA A 126 -2.93 -11.37 1.96
C ALA A 126 -3.29 -10.08 2.69
N VAL A 127 -3.30 -8.93 2.00
CA VAL A 127 -3.73 -7.64 2.57
C VAL A 127 -5.15 -7.74 3.08
N GLY A 128 -6.09 -8.22 2.25
CA GLY A 128 -7.48 -8.36 2.67
C GLY A 128 -7.65 -9.30 3.86
N ALA A 129 -6.96 -10.45 3.89
CA ALA A 129 -6.98 -11.37 5.02
C ALA A 129 -6.44 -10.72 6.31
N ILE A 130 -5.33 -9.98 6.22
CA ILE A 130 -4.73 -9.24 7.34
C ILE A 130 -5.71 -8.20 7.89
N LEU A 131 -6.36 -7.42 7.02
CA LEU A 131 -7.31 -6.40 7.46
C LEU A 131 -8.57 -7.00 8.08
N ILE A 132 -9.09 -8.11 7.54
CA ILE A 132 -10.21 -8.84 8.15
C ILE A 132 -9.82 -9.35 9.53
N LEU A 133 -8.66 -9.98 9.67
CA LEU A 133 -8.14 -10.46 10.95
C LEU A 133 -7.96 -9.31 11.94
N SER A 134 -7.43 -8.17 11.50
CA SER A 134 -7.25 -6.97 12.31
C SER A 134 -8.59 -6.46 12.86
N VAL A 135 -9.64 -6.43 12.04
CA VAL A 135 -11.00 -6.06 12.50
C VAL A 135 -11.50 -7.03 13.56
N ILE A 136 -11.38 -8.35 13.33
CA ILE A 136 -11.82 -9.39 14.29
C ILE A 136 -11.08 -9.23 15.63
N LEU A 137 -9.76 -9.12 15.59
CA LEU A 137 -8.93 -8.91 16.78
C LEU A 137 -9.33 -7.63 17.52
N SER A 138 -9.54 -6.55 16.78
CA SER A 138 -9.95 -5.27 17.35
C SER A 138 -11.28 -5.33 18.09
N PHE A 139 -12.25 -6.10 17.58
CA PHE A 139 -13.50 -6.37 18.30
C PHE A 139 -13.26 -7.22 19.56
N SER A 140 -12.40 -8.25 19.49
CA SER A 140 -12.05 -9.08 20.64
C SER A 140 -11.33 -8.30 21.75
N PHE A 141 -10.61 -7.23 21.43
CA PHE A 141 -9.91 -6.42 22.43
C PHE A 141 -10.85 -5.56 23.29
N ILE A 142 -12.07 -5.27 22.82
CA ILE A 142 -13.05 -4.48 23.59
C ILE A 142 -13.41 -5.18 24.92
N PRO A 143 -13.99 -6.40 24.93
CA PRO A 143 -14.33 -7.07 26.18
C PRO A 143 -13.09 -7.42 27.02
N LEU A 144 -11.97 -7.73 26.36
CA LEU A 144 -10.70 -7.99 27.03
C LEU A 144 -10.22 -6.75 27.81
N SER A 145 -10.31 -5.55 27.22
CA SER A 145 -9.94 -4.31 27.90
C SER A 145 -10.80 -4.04 29.13
N LEU A 146 -12.11 -4.29 29.05
CA LEU A 146 -13.03 -4.08 30.16
C LEU A 146 -12.82 -5.06 31.32
N SER A 147 -12.25 -6.24 31.03
CA SER A 147 -11.93 -7.27 32.03
C SER A 147 -10.59 -7.02 32.74
N LEU A 148 -9.80 -6.05 32.26
CA LEU A 148 -8.48 -5.71 32.81
C LEU A 148 -8.55 -4.44 33.66
N GLU A 149 -7.65 -4.33 34.63
CA GLU A 149 -7.59 -3.17 35.53
C GLU A 149 -7.27 -1.85 34.77
N SER A 150 -6.56 -1.95 33.64
CA SER A 150 -6.19 -0.82 32.79
C SER A 150 -6.20 -1.18 31.31
N GLY A 151 -6.62 -0.23 30.47
CA GLY A 151 -6.53 -0.31 29.01
C GLY A 151 -5.09 -0.37 28.47
N PHE A 152 -4.09 -0.10 29.32
CA PHE A 152 -2.66 -0.18 28.98
C PHE A 152 -1.97 -1.45 29.52
N SER A 153 -2.75 -2.48 29.84
CA SER A 153 -2.20 -3.76 30.30
C SER A 153 -1.15 -4.34 29.34
N LYS A 154 -0.12 -4.98 29.92
CA LYS A 154 0.95 -5.66 29.16
C LYS A 154 0.41 -6.76 28.25
N ILE A 155 -0.66 -7.44 28.66
CA ILE A 155 -1.29 -8.51 27.86
C ILE A 155 -1.87 -7.90 26.57
N LEU A 156 -2.61 -6.79 26.69
CA LEU A 156 -3.13 -6.08 25.51
C LEU A 156 -2.00 -5.56 24.63
N LEU A 157 -0.92 -5.04 25.23
CA LEU A 157 0.22 -4.52 24.47
C LEU A 157 0.79 -5.55 23.47
N ILE A 158 0.92 -6.82 23.86
CA ILE A 158 1.43 -7.87 22.97
C ILE A 158 0.52 -8.06 21.76
N PHE A 159 -0.79 -8.14 21.97
CA PHE A 159 -1.76 -8.30 20.88
C PHE A 159 -1.83 -7.06 19.99
N LEU A 160 -1.76 -5.86 20.59
CA LEU A 160 -1.74 -4.60 19.85
C LEU A 160 -0.47 -4.45 19.02
N ALA A 161 0.68 -4.90 19.52
CA ALA A 161 1.93 -4.91 18.78
C ALA A 161 1.84 -5.84 17.56
N PHE A 162 1.27 -7.04 17.72
CA PHE A 162 1.07 -7.95 16.59
C PHE A 162 0.14 -7.35 15.53
N ASP A 163 -0.99 -6.76 15.94
CA ASP A 163 -1.94 -6.11 15.05
C ASP A 163 -1.32 -4.89 14.34
N ALA A 164 -0.54 -4.08 15.05
CA ALA A 164 0.20 -2.96 14.47
C ALA A 164 1.23 -3.42 13.42
N CYS A 165 1.98 -4.49 13.69
CA CYS A 165 2.89 -5.10 12.71
C CYS A 165 2.15 -5.63 11.48
N ALA A 166 0.97 -6.20 11.68
CA ALA A 166 0.13 -6.69 10.59
C ALA A 166 -0.38 -5.53 9.71
N LEU A 167 -0.91 -4.47 10.30
CA LEU A 167 -1.33 -3.25 9.60
C LEU A 167 -0.16 -2.57 8.86
N PHE A 168 1.02 -2.51 9.47
CA PHE A 168 2.22 -2.00 8.83
C PHE A 168 2.63 -2.88 7.63
N SER A 169 2.57 -4.20 7.79
CA SER A 169 2.83 -5.14 6.69
C SER A 169 1.83 -4.96 5.55
N ALA A 170 0.55 -4.72 5.84
CA ALA A 170 -0.46 -4.42 4.83
C ALA A 170 -0.14 -3.14 4.06
N LEU A 171 0.32 -2.07 4.72
CA LEU A 171 0.79 -0.84 4.05
C LEU A 171 1.96 -1.14 3.10
N CYS A 172 2.96 -1.89 3.56
CA CYS A 172 4.11 -2.28 2.74
C CYS A 172 3.70 -3.15 1.53
N MET A 173 2.74 -4.06 1.71
CA MET A 173 2.20 -4.89 0.63
C MET A 173 1.43 -4.05 -0.40
N ILE A 174 0.59 -3.09 0.03
CA ILE A 174 -0.10 -2.17 -0.89
C ILE A 174 0.91 -1.32 -1.66
N TYR A 175 1.95 -0.81 -1.00
CA TYR A 175 3.03 -0.10 -1.68
C TYR A 175 3.74 -0.99 -2.70
N SER A 176 3.96 -2.26 -2.38
CA SER A 176 4.59 -3.23 -3.27
C SER A 176 3.69 -3.57 -4.48
N ILE A 177 2.38 -3.71 -4.28
CA ILE A 177 1.39 -3.87 -5.36
C ILE A 177 1.46 -2.68 -6.30
N PHE A 178 1.39 -1.47 -5.74
CA PHE A 178 1.45 -0.22 -6.48
C PHE A 178 2.75 -0.12 -7.30
N ARG A 179 3.90 -0.37 -6.66
CA ARG A 179 5.20 -0.35 -7.34
C ARG A 179 5.30 -1.39 -8.45
N ASN A 180 4.77 -2.60 -8.25
CA ASN A 180 4.82 -3.67 -9.25
C ASN A 180 3.94 -3.37 -10.47
N GLU A 181 2.71 -2.90 -10.25
CA GLU A 181 1.80 -2.52 -11.34
C GLU A 181 2.33 -1.32 -12.12
N ILE A 182 2.93 -0.34 -11.42
CA ILE A 182 3.52 0.84 -12.05
C ILE A 182 4.82 0.54 -12.80
N ALA A 183 5.72 -0.25 -12.22
CA ALA A 183 6.97 -0.61 -12.88
C ALA A 183 6.71 -1.38 -14.20
N GLY A 184 5.67 -2.21 -14.23
CA GLY A 184 5.27 -2.86 -15.48
C GLY A 184 4.64 -1.89 -16.49
N ALA A 185 3.89 -0.89 -16.03
CA ALA A 185 3.43 0.20 -16.91
C ALA A 185 4.61 1.01 -17.49
N TYR A 186 5.68 1.26 -16.73
CA TYR A 186 6.90 1.96 -17.22
C TYR A 186 7.62 1.19 -18.30
N ALA A 187 7.78 -0.12 -18.10
CA ALA A 187 8.42 -0.98 -19.08
C ALA A 187 7.65 -0.99 -20.41
N ALA A 188 6.32 -0.79 -20.36
CA ALA A 188 5.48 -0.69 -21.55
C ALA A 188 5.50 0.72 -22.21
N THR A 189 5.95 1.77 -21.50
CA THR A 189 5.95 3.16 -21.99
C THR A 189 7.24 3.95 -21.71
N PRO A 190 8.32 3.71 -22.45
CA PRO A 190 9.59 4.42 -22.24
C PRO A 190 9.54 5.92 -22.59
N ASN A 191 8.53 6.39 -23.33
CA ASN A 191 8.45 7.76 -23.85
C ASN A 191 7.44 8.68 -23.13
N VAL A 192 6.77 8.22 -22.07
CA VAL A 192 5.82 9.05 -21.31
C VAL A 192 6.56 9.77 -20.18
N ASP A 193 6.49 11.11 -20.16
CA ASP A 193 7.12 11.91 -19.12
C ASP A 193 6.63 11.52 -17.71
N PRO A 194 7.54 11.31 -16.74
CA PRO A 194 7.21 10.95 -15.36
C PRO A 194 6.22 11.89 -14.65
N ILE A 195 6.13 13.13 -15.11
CA ILE A 195 5.31 14.20 -14.52
C ILE A 195 3.82 14.01 -14.84
N ASN A 196 3.47 13.30 -15.92
CA ASN A 196 2.09 13.08 -16.35
C ASN A 196 1.53 11.72 -15.86
N TRP A 197 1.95 11.26 -14.68
CA TRP A 197 1.72 9.89 -14.25
C TRP A 197 0.22 9.53 -14.18
N PRO A 198 -0.21 8.42 -14.80
CA PRO A 198 -1.58 7.95 -14.65
C PRO A 198 -2.01 7.57 -13.23
N VAL A 199 -1.11 7.23 -12.29
CA VAL A 199 -1.51 6.53 -11.05
C VAL A 199 -1.20 7.32 -9.78
N SER A 200 -2.18 7.51 -8.90
CA SER A 200 -2.00 8.19 -7.60
C SER A 200 -2.66 7.43 -6.45
N PHE A 201 -2.06 7.53 -5.26
CA PHE A 201 -2.68 6.99 -4.03
C PHE A 201 -4.00 7.67 -3.73
N GLY A 202 -4.95 6.87 -3.26
CA GLY A 202 -6.27 7.31 -2.85
C GLY A 202 -6.43 7.47 -1.35
N LEU A 203 -7.63 7.89 -0.95
CA LEU A 203 -7.98 8.06 0.45
C LEU A 203 -7.87 6.75 1.24
N GLY A 204 -8.12 5.60 0.63
CA GLY A 204 -8.04 4.31 1.30
C GLY A 204 -6.65 4.03 1.90
N VAL A 205 -5.57 4.42 1.23
CA VAL A 205 -4.21 4.24 1.77
C VAL A 205 -3.99 5.12 2.99
N TRP A 206 -4.49 6.35 2.96
CA TRP A 206 -4.43 7.26 4.11
C TRP A 206 -5.29 6.78 5.28
N LEU A 207 -6.45 6.18 5.01
CA LEU A 207 -7.28 5.56 6.04
C LEU A 207 -6.58 4.36 6.67
N LEU A 208 -5.85 3.55 5.89
CA LEU A 208 -5.06 2.45 6.43
C LEU A 208 -3.88 2.96 7.28
N ALA A 209 -3.19 4.01 6.83
CA ALA A 209 -2.17 4.69 7.63
C ALA A 209 -2.76 5.27 8.93
N GLY A 210 -3.96 5.83 8.85
CA GLY A 210 -4.74 6.28 10.01
C GLY A 210 -5.09 5.14 10.95
N ALA A 211 -5.52 3.97 10.44
CA ALA A 211 -5.83 2.79 11.24
C ALA A 211 -4.59 2.30 12.00
N PHE A 212 -3.44 2.23 11.31
CA PHE A 212 -2.15 1.95 11.93
C PHE A 212 -1.78 2.97 13.00
N GLY A 213 -1.95 4.27 12.71
CA GLY A 213 -1.71 5.36 13.67
C GLY A 213 -2.61 5.28 14.90
N CYS A 214 -3.91 5.02 14.73
CA CYS A 214 -4.83 4.73 15.83
C CYS A 214 -4.32 3.55 16.66
N ARG A 215 -3.74 2.52 16.01
CA ARG A 215 -3.23 1.37 16.73
C ARG A 215 -2.03 1.68 17.60
N LEU A 216 -1.08 2.46 17.08
CA LEU A 216 0.04 2.97 17.87
C LEU A 216 -0.42 3.85 19.03
N LEU A 217 -1.36 4.77 18.79
CA LEU A 217 -1.87 5.70 19.80
C LEU A 217 -2.72 5.02 20.87
N SER A 218 -3.28 3.84 20.59
CA SER A 218 -4.07 3.07 21.56
C SER A 218 -3.26 2.66 22.80
N ASN A 219 -1.92 2.61 22.71
CA ASN A 219 -1.04 2.34 23.84
C ASN A 219 0.24 3.21 23.77
N PRO A 220 0.52 4.08 24.77
CA PRO A 220 1.68 4.96 24.75
C PRO A 220 3.02 4.26 24.60
N ILE A 221 3.16 3.05 25.18
CA ILE A 221 4.40 2.26 25.08
C ILE A 221 4.64 1.83 23.64
N LEU A 222 3.57 1.44 22.92
CA LEU A 222 3.65 1.05 21.52
C LEU A 222 4.04 2.24 20.64
N PHE A 223 3.45 3.41 20.89
CA PHE A 223 3.82 4.65 20.19
C PHE A 223 5.30 5.04 20.40
N ILE A 224 5.75 5.06 21.66
CA ILE A 224 7.16 5.38 21.99
C ILE A 224 8.10 4.37 21.35
N GLY A 225 7.77 3.08 21.43
CA GLY A 225 8.55 2.02 20.80
C GLY A 225 8.68 2.18 19.29
N PHE A 226 7.59 2.56 18.61
CA PHE A 226 7.59 2.83 17.18
C PHE A 226 8.44 4.07 16.81
N VAL A 227 8.32 5.16 17.57
CA VAL A 227 9.15 6.36 17.35
C VAL A 227 10.63 6.05 17.55
N ALA A 228 10.97 5.30 18.61
CA ALA A 228 12.35 4.85 18.85
C ALA A 228 12.88 3.98 17.71
N LEU A 229 12.06 3.07 17.18
CA LEU A 229 12.40 2.25 16.02
C LEU A 229 12.66 3.11 14.78
N LEU A 230 11.77 4.07 14.46
CA LEU A 230 11.95 4.97 13.33
C LEU A 230 13.24 5.80 13.45
N LEU A 231 13.50 6.34 14.65
CA LEU A 231 14.74 7.06 14.92
C LEU A 231 15.96 6.16 14.71
N ALA A 232 15.93 4.91 15.20
CA ALA A 232 17.02 3.97 14.97
C ALA A 232 17.23 3.69 13.48
N VAL A 233 16.16 3.44 12.71
CA VAL A 233 16.23 3.16 11.26
C VAL A 233 16.82 4.34 10.48
N VAL A 234 16.59 5.59 10.91
CA VAL A 234 17.12 6.78 10.24
C VAL A 234 18.53 7.13 10.73
N LEU A 235 18.77 7.08 12.04
CA LEU A 235 20.02 7.53 12.65
C LEU A 235 21.16 6.53 12.46
N ILE A 236 20.88 5.22 12.43
CA ILE A 236 21.93 4.19 12.25
C ILE A 236 22.64 4.35 10.90
N PRO A 237 21.94 4.44 9.74
CA PRO A 237 22.59 4.68 8.46
C PRO A 237 23.39 5.99 8.43
N ILE A 238 22.86 7.07 9.00
CA ILE A 238 23.56 8.36 9.08
C ILE A 238 24.83 8.22 9.91
N ALA A 239 24.77 7.56 11.06
CA ALA A 239 25.93 7.32 11.92
C ALA A 239 27.00 6.47 11.21
N ILE A 240 26.59 5.43 10.47
CA ILE A 240 27.51 4.61 9.65
C ILE A 240 28.15 5.45 8.55
N LEU A 241 27.37 6.25 7.82
CA LEU A 241 27.90 7.13 6.78
C LEU A 241 28.89 8.15 7.33
N LEU A 242 28.58 8.78 8.47
CA LEU A 242 29.49 9.71 9.15
C LEU A 242 30.77 9.02 9.63
N ALA A 243 30.67 7.80 10.16
CA ALA A 243 31.83 7.02 10.57
C ALA A 243 32.71 6.62 9.36
N CYS A 244 32.10 6.25 8.22
CA CYS A 244 32.83 5.93 6.99
C CYS A 244 33.43 7.15 6.29
N CYS A 245 32.80 8.32 6.35
CA CYS A 245 33.31 9.55 5.71
C CYS A 245 34.35 10.30 6.55
N CYS A 246 34.38 10.11 7.87
CA CYS A 246 35.35 10.74 8.78
C CYS A 246 36.47 9.81 9.26
N GLY A 247 36.37 8.50 8.98
CA GLY A 247 37.48 7.56 9.17
C GLY A 247 38.44 7.67 7.99
N GLY A 248 39.52 8.44 8.16
CA GLY A 248 40.60 8.53 7.18
C GLY A 248 41.08 7.14 6.79
N ALA A 249 40.80 6.72 5.57
CA ALA A 249 41.43 5.53 5.00
C ALA A 249 42.92 5.84 4.85
N GLU A 250 43.74 5.37 5.79
CA GLU A 250 45.16 5.11 5.49
C GLU A 250 45.18 3.99 4.46
N TYR A 251 45.25 4.37 3.18
CA TYR A 251 45.58 3.44 2.11
C TYR A 251 47.05 3.07 2.29
N GLU A 252 47.31 1.87 2.82
CA GLU A 252 48.62 1.24 2.72
C GLU A 252 48.84 0.90 1.24
N VAL A 253 49.58 1.77 0.54
CA VAL A 253 50.01 1.52 -0.83
C VAL A 253 51.06 0.41 -0.75
N ILE A 254 50.62 -0.83 -0.94
CA ILE A 254 51.53 -1.96 -1.16
C ILE A 254 52.14 -1.77 -2.55
N VAL A 255 53.31 -1.14 -2.59
CA VAL A 255 54.13 -1.06 -3.80
C VAL A 255 54.73 -2.44 -4.02
N VAL A 256 54.13 -3.25 -4.89
CA VAL A 256 54.72 -4.52 -5.32
C VAL A 256 55.88 -4.19 -6.25
N PRO A 257 57.15 -4.49 -5.90
CA PRO A 257 58.26 -4.27 -6.80
C PRO A 257 58.11 -5.16 -8.05
N LEU A 258 58.21 -4.54 -9.22
CA LEU A 258 58.12 -5.15 -10.55
C LEU A 258 59.20 -6.23 -10.85
N SER A 259 60.05 -6.58 -9.87
CA SER A 259 61.06 -7.63 -10.01
C SER A 259 60.48 -9.05 -10.02
N ASP A 260 59.23 -9.24 -9.59
CA ASP A 260 58.62 -10.58 -9.49
C ASP A 260 57.84 -11.00 -10.75
N PHE A 261 57.83 -10.18 -11.82
CA PHE A 261 57.16 -10.49 -13.10
C PHE A 261 58.14 -10.84 -14.23
N VAL A 262 59.28 -11.46 -13.92
CA VAL A 262 60.16 -12.08 -14.93
C VAL A 262 60.33 -13.57 -14.64
N VAL A 263 59.43 -14.39 -15.21
CA VAL A 263 59.74 -15.68 -15.86
C VAL A 263 58.72 -15.93 -16.96
#